data_AF-A0A7W9G3S5-F1
#
_entry.id   AF-A0A7W9G3S5-F1
#
_cell.length_a   1.000
_cell.length_b   1.000
_cell.length_c   1.000
_cell.angle_alpha   90.00
_cell.angle_beta   90.00
_cell.angle_gamma   90.00
#
_symmetry.space_group_name_H-M   'P 1'
#
loop_
_entity.id
_entity.type
_entity.pdbx_description
1 polymer ?
#
loop_
_entity_poly.entity_id
_entity_poly.type
_entity_poly.pdbx_seq_one_letter_code
_entity_poly.pdbx_strand_id
1 'polypeptide(L)' 'MAGMVDAEHLLFVARGAELVGSPEGEVEADRIEWVPMAEVPGMISRGDIWTSGTLIGLLQAQVWLNGRGRG' A
#
# COMPACT_ATOMS: atom_id res chain seq x y z
N MET A 1 -9.82 14.00 6.01
CA MET A 1 -10.35 15.25 5.43
C MET A 1 -9.16 16.02 4.84
N ALA A 2 -9.04 16.08 3.51
CA ALA A 2 -7.99 16.87 2.86
C ALA A 2 -8.20 18.36 3.21
N GLY A 3 -7.17 19.02 3.74
CA GLY A 3 -7.21 20.41 4.19
C GLY A 3 -7.45 20.65 5.69
N MET A 4 -7.50 19.61 6.54
CA MET A 4 -7.70 19.76 8.00
C MET A 4 -6.50 19.33 8.86
N VAL A 5 -5.48 18.74 8.25
CA VAL A 5 -4.36 18.11 8.96
C VAL A 5 -3.08 18.46 8.21
N ASP A 6 -2.10 19.05 8.91
CA ASP A 6 -0.76 19.39 8.42
C ASP A 6 0.29 18.34 8.81
N ALA A 7 -0.16 17.12 9.14
CA ALA A 7 0.70 16.03 9.56
C ALA A 7 1.61 15.56 8.42
N GLU A 8 2.89 15.39 8.76
CA GLU A 8 3.86 14.78 7.88
C GLU A 8 3.50 13.32 7.62
N HIS A 9 3.48 12.91 6.36
CA HIS A 9 3.32 11.51 5.96
C HIS A 9 4.68 10.92 5.60
N LEU A 10 5.26 10.16 6.53
CA LEU A 10 6.51 9.43 6.32
C LEU A 10 6.22 8.08 5.67
N LEU A 11 6.86 7.82 4.53
CA LEU A 11 6.70 6.58 3.76
C LEU A 11 7.93 5.69 3.91
N PHE A 12 7.69 4.43 4.26
CA PHE A 12 8.72 3.40 4.39
C PHE A 12 8.38 2.21 3.50
N VAL A 13 9.40 1.57 2.92
CA VAL A 13 9.24 0.35 2.11
C VAL A 13 10.12 -0.73 2.70
N ALA A 14 9.48 -1.81 3.15
CA ALA A 14 10.17 -3.01 3.60
C ALA A 14 10.32 -4.02 2.44
N ARG A 15 11.36 -4.84 2.50
CA ARG A 15 11.64 -5.93 1.54
C ARG A 15 12.09 -7.16 2.30
N GLY A 16 11.93 -8.33 1.66
CA GLY A 16 12.30 -9.61 2.27
C GLY A 16 11.34 -10.06 3.37
N ALA A 17 10.09 -9.57 3.34
CA ALA A 17 9.05 -10.07 4.21
C ALA A 17 8.61 -11.46 3.74
N GLU A 18 8.41 -12.37 4.69
CA GLU A 18 8.01 -13.75 4.46
C GLU A 18 6.62 -13.99 5.06
N LEU A 19 5.79 -14.79 4.37
CA LEU A 19 4.52 -15.23 4.91
C LEU A 19 4.77 -16.36 5.92
N VAL A 20 4.58 -16.04 7.20
CA VAL A 20 4.86 -16.99 8.31
C VAL A 20 3.61 -17.72 8.83
N GLY A 21 2.41 -17.33 8.38
CA GLY A 21 1.15 -17.93 8.83
C GLY A 21 -0.07 -17.09 8.47
N SER A 22 -1.24 -17.52 8.93
CA SER A 22 -2.47 -16.74 8.86
C SER A 22 -2.49 -15.63 9.91
N PRO A 23 -3.19 -14.51 9.68
CA PRO A 23 -3.37 -13.47 10.69
C PRO A 23 -4.04 -14.00 11.96
N GLU A 24 -3.64 -13.47 13.11
CA GLU A 24 -4.29 -13.69 14.41
C GLU A 24 -4.73 -12.32 14.97
N GLY A 25 -5.96 -12.21 15.50
CA GLY A 25 -6.43 -10.99 16.17
C GLY A 25 -6.88 -9.85 15.25
N GLU A 26 -7.85 -10.11 14.38
CA GLU A 26 -8.46 -9.17 13.41
C GLU A 26 -9.32 -8.07 14.07
N VAL A 27 -8.78 -7.31 15.03
CA VAL A 27 -9.55 -6.28 15.77
C VAL A 27 -9.58 -4.95 15.00
N GLU A 28 -8.54 -4.65 14.23
CA GLU A 28 -8.35 -3.37 13.53
C GLU A 28 -8.41 -3.50 11.99
N ALA A 29 -8.56 -4.72 11.47
CA ALA A 29 -8.58 -4.99 10.04
C ALA A 29 -9.63 -6.04 9.71
N ASP A 30 -10.53 -5.69 8.79
CA ASP A 30 -11.60 -6.57 8.30
C ASP A 30 -11.07 -7.64 7.32
N ARG A 31 -9.89 -7.41 6.72
CA ARG A 31 -9.22 -8.34 5.80
C ARG A 31 -7.72 -8.10 5.80
N ILE A 32 -6.95 -9.17 5.91
CA ILE A 32 -5.48 -9.15 5.80
C ILE A 32 -5.06 -10.16 4.75
N GLU A 33 -4.42 -9.68 3.69
CA GLU A 33 -3.98 -10.51 2.59
C GLU A 33 -2.72 -9.96 1.91
N TRP A 34 -2.04 -10.84 1.17
CA TRP A 34 -0.98 -10.46 0.26
C TRP A 34 -1.56 -10.20 -1.13
N VAL A 35 -1.34 -9.01 -1.66
CA VAL A 35 -1.82 -8.61 -2.99
C VAL A 35 -0.64 -8.39 -3.92
N PRO A 36 -0.66 -8.93 -5.16
CA PRO A 36 0.32 -8.59 -6.17
C PRO A 36 0.31 -7.08 -6.50
N MET A 37 1.49 -6.45 -6.54
CA MET A 37 1.63 -5.02 -6.86
C MET A 37 1.02 -4.62 -8.21
N ALA A 38 0.90 -5.56 -9.15
CA ALA A 38 0.27 -5.36 -10.45
C ALA A 38 -1.26 -5.16 -10.37
N GLU A 39 -1.91 -5.62 -9.31
CA GLU A 39 -3.37 -5.49 -9.14
C GLU A 39 -3.79 -4.14 -8.55
N VAL A 40 -2.85 -3.46 -7.89
CA VAL A 40 -3.08 -2.19 -7.18
C VAL A 40 -3.77 -1.13 -8.04
N PRO A 41 -3.39 -0.88 -9.32
CA PRO A 41 -4.10 0.10 -10.16
C PRO A 41 -5.57 -0.25 -10.35
N GLY A 42 -5.89 -1.54 -10.48
CA GLY A 42 -7.27 -2.03 -10.60
C GLY A 42 -8.06 -1.81 -9.32
N MET A 43 -7.46 -2.08 -8.15
CA MET A 43 -8.08 -1.84 -6.84
C MET A 43 -8.39 -0.36 -6.62
N ILE A 44 -7.45 0.53 -6.96
CA ILE A 44 -7.65 1.99 -6.91
C ILE A 44 -8.81 2.39 -7.83
N SER A 45 -8.81 1.89 -9.06
CA SER A 45 -9.86 2.24 -10.05
C SER A 45 -11.26 1.80 -9.62
N ARG A 46 -11.37 0.70 -8.88
CA ARG A 46 -12.65 0.20 -8.32
C ARG A 46 -13.07 0.89 -7.02
N GLY A 47 -12.17 1.66 -6.40
CA GLY A 47 -12.43 2.30 -5.11
C GLY A 47 -12.15 1.41 -3.90
N ASP A 48 -11.58 0.21 -4.09
CA ASP A 48 -11.15 -0.67 -2.99
C ASP A 48 -10.06 0.02 -2.14
N ILE A 49 -9.27 0.92 -2.77
CA ILE A 49 -8.26 1.76 -2.13
C ILE A 49 -8.52 3.21 -2.51
N TRP A 50 -8.91 4.04 -1.54
CA TRP A 50 -9.32 5.43 -1.81
C TRP A 50 -8.72 6.47 -0.85
N THR A 51 -8.06 6.03 0.22
CA THR A 51 -7.47 6.94 1.21
C THR A 51 -6.15 7.54 0.70
N SER A 52 -5.95 8.84 0.91
CA SER A 52 -4.79 9.57 0.35
C SER A 52 -3.44 9.02 0.85
N GLY A 53 -3.35 8.65 2.14
CA GLY A 53 -2.11 8.10 2.71
C GLY A 53 -1.68 6.81 2.02
N THR A 54 -2.62 5.89 1.80
CA THR A 54 -2.36 4.60 1.14
C THR A 54 -2.10 4.79 -0.36
N LEU A 55 -2.88 5.64 -1.04
CA LEU A 55 -2.71 5.92 -2.47
C LEU A 55 -1.31 6.47 -2.78
N ILE A 56 -0.85 7.47 -2.06
CA ILE A 56 0.47 8.08 -2.29
C ILE A 56 1.59 7.06 -2.07
N GLY A 57 1.50 6.26 -1.00
CA GLY A 57 2.49 5.22 -0.70
C GLY A 57 2.60 4.16 -1.80
N LEU A 58 1.45 3.66 -2.27
CA LEU A 58 1.42 2.63 -3.32
C LEU A 58 1.90 3.16 -4.68
N LEU A 59 1.47 4.36 -5.08
CA LEU A 59 1.92 4.98 -6.33
C LEU A 59 3.44 5.23 -6.31
N GLN A 60 3.98 5.72 -5.19
CA GLN A 60 5.43 5.91 -5.06
C GLN A 60 6.20 4.58 -5.09
N ALA A 61 5.67 3.53 -4.44
CA ALA A 61 6.25 2.20 -4.49
C ALA A 61 6.30 1.65 -5.93
N GLN A 62 5.24 1.83 -6.73
CA GLN A 62 5.22 1.44 -8.14
C GLN A 62 6.30 2.15 -8.96
N VAL A 63 6.47 3.47 -8.79
CA VAL A 63 7.54 4.22 -9.46
C VAL A 63 8.91 3.65 -9.12
N TRP A 64 9.18 3.36 -7.84
CA TRP A 64 10.46 2.81 -7.39
C TRP A 64 10.74 1.39 -7.85
N LEU A 65 9.71 0.56 -8.00
CA LEU A 65 9.85 -0.81 -8.49
C LEU A 65 10.06 -0.84 -10.01
N ASN A 66 9.31 -0.01 -10.75
CA ASN A 66 9.41 0.08 -12.21
C ASN A 66 10.70 0.78 -12.68
N GLY A 67 11.20 1.76 -11.92
CA GLY A 67 12.46 2.45 -12.23
C GLY A 67 13.71 1.58 -12.10
N ARG A 68 13.66 0.50 -11.29
CA ARG A 68 14.76 -0.46 -11.11
C ARG A 68 14.83 -1.53 -12.21
N GLY A 69 13.79 -1.70 -13.03
CA GLY A 69 13.80 -2.63 -14.16
C GLY A 69 14.50 -2.09 -15.42
N ARG A 70 15.11 -0.90 -15.36
CA ARG A 70 15.82 -0.23 -16.45
C ARG A 70 17.34 -0.09 -16.22
N GLY A 71 17.89 -0.86 -15.28
CA GLY A 71 19.32 -0.91 -14.97
C GLY A 71 19.89 -2.28 -15.28
#